data_AF-A0A661QFG4-F1
#
_entry.id   AF-A0A661QFG4-F1
#
_cell.length_a   1.000
_cell.length_b   1.000
_cell.length_c   1.000
_cell.angle_alpha   90.00
_cell.angle_beta   90.00
_cell.angle_gamma   90.00
#
_symmetry.space_group_name_H-M   'P 1'
#
loop_
_entity.id
_entity.type
_entity.pdbx_description
1 polymer ?
#
loop_
_entity_poly.entity_id
_entity_poly.type
_entity_poly.pdbx_seq_one_letter_code
_entity_poly.pdbx_strand_id
1 'polypeptide(L)'
;MAHGRPDFWLANIPGMNIFGSGQTAWYAVEMGTIPAGSSDDFIEYTVPDDTILHITAGLVSCNAPGIQKCALNFSPALLGNVYYDTVFALPLHPTGTYEVPAGSTVYVRVYNLDDEDHEFTVSLVGFEERGL
;
A
#
# COMPACT_ATOMS: atom_id res chain seq x y z
N MET A 1 21.88 35.01 19.44
CA MET A 1 21.33 33.90 20.24
C MET A 1 21.79 32.61 19.60
N ALA A 2 22.45 31.73 20.35
CA ALA A 2 22.86 30.43 19.84
C ALA A 2 21.59 29.61 19.54
N HIS A 3 21.35 29.27 18.28
CA HIS A 3 20.26 28.38 17.87
C HIS A 3 20.64 26.93 18.21
N GLY A 4 20.64 26.60 19.50
CA GLY A 4 20.88 25.24 19.99
C GLY A 4 19.56 24.49 20.07
N ARG A 5 19.37 23.49 19.19
CA ARG A 5 18.46 22.39 19.53
C ARG A 5 19.14 21.57 20.64
N PRO A 6 18.46 21.24 21.75
CA PRO A 6 19.08 20.49 22.83
C PRO A 6 19.55 19.10 22.36
N ASP A 7 20.70 18.64 22.87
CA ASP A 7 21.36 17.38 22.49
C ASP A 7 20.52 16.11 22.72
N PHE A 8 19.49 16.18 23.56
CA PHE A 8 18.56 15.07 23.80
C PHE A 8 17.42 15.00 22.79
N TRP A 9 17.35 15.94 21.83
CA TRP A 9 16.48 15.78 20.67
C TRP A 9 17.07 14.67 19.81
N LEU A 10 16.82 13.42 20.23
CA LEU A 10 16.87 12.26 19.39
C LEU A 10 15.92 12.59 18.24
N ALA A 11 16.48 13.18 17.17
CA ALA A 11 15.90 13.00 15.87
C ALA A 11 15.68 11.49 15.79
N ASN A 12 14.43 11.07 15.66
CA ASN A 12 14.14 9.72 15.25
C ASN A 12 14.69 9.64 13.83
N ILE A 13 16.00 9.39 13.72
CA ILE A 13 16.67 9.17 12.46
C ILE A 13 16.13 7.81 12.05
N PRO A 14 15.28 7.73 11.02
CA PRO A 14 14.74 6.46 10.61
C PRO A 14 15.94 5.56 10.29
N GLY A 15 16.06 4.45 11.03
CA GLY A 15 17.01 3.42 10.66
C GLY A 15 16.64 2.85 9.29
N MET A 16 17.61 2.25 8.60
CA MET A 16 17.29 1.40 7.46
C MET A 16 16.51 0.18 7.99
N ASN A 17 15.42 -0.19 7.33
CA ASN A 17 14.76 -1.46 7.64
C ASN A 17 15.77 -2.59 7.41
N ILE A 18 16.08 -3.35 8.48
CA ILE A 18 16.95 -4.52 8.39
C ILE A 18 16.06 -5.71 8.04
N PHE A 19 16.16 -6.15 6.79
CA PHE A 19 15.47 -7.36 6.32
C PHE A 19 16.32 -8.58 6.63
N GLY A 20 15.66 -9.72 6.90
CA GLY A 20 16.35 -10.99 7.11
C GLY A 20 17.12 -11.44 5.86
N SER A 21 18.01 -12.42 6.02
CA SER A 21 18.64 -13.07 4.87
C SER A 21 17.55 -13.69 3.97
N GLY A 22 17.55 -13.37 2.68
CA GLY A 22 16.52 -13.84 1.73
C GLY A 22 15.34 -12.89 1.57
N GLN A 23 15.31 -11.76 2.29
CA GLN A 23 14.26 -10.76 2.19
C GLN A 23 14.72 -9.50 1.43
N THR A 24 13.89 -8.99 0.52
CA THR A 24 14.13 -7.76 -0.25
C THR A 24 12.98 -6.79 -0.06
N ALA A 25 13.29 -5.53 0.22
CA ALA A 25 12.25 -4.49 0.36
C ALA A 25 11.42 -4.37 -0.93
N TRP A 26 10.11 -4.25 -0.78
CA TRP A 26 9.19 -4.02 -1.89
C TRP A 26 8.33 -2.78 -1.62
N TYR A 27 8.18 -1.94 -2.63
CA TYR A 27 7.39 -0.73 -2.59
C TYR A 27 6.78 -0.48 -3.96
N ALA A 28 5.51 -0.10 -3.98
CA ALA A 28 4.83 0.35 -5.18
C ALA A 28 3.99 1.59 -4.87
N VAL A 29 4.01 2.53 -5.80
CA VAL A 29 3.17 3.73 -5.75
C VAL A 29 2.69 4.06 -7.14
N GLU A 30 1.39 4.32 -7.24
CA GLU A 30 0.77 4.74 -8.48
C GLU A 30 -0.23 5.86 -8.19
N MET A 31 -0.35 6.76 -9.16
CA MET A 31 -1.26 7.90 -9.13
C MET A 31 -2.02 7.94 -10.45
N GLY A 32 -3.30 8.28 -10.38
CA GLY A 32 -4.16 8.26 -11.55
C GLY A 32 -5.49 8.97 -11.29
N THR A 33 -6.06 9.49 -12.37
CA THR A 33 -7.40 10.07 -12.34
C THR A 33 -8.43 9.01 -12.67
N ILE A 34 -9.42 8.83 -11.81
CA ILE A 34 -10.53 7.89 -12.04
C ILE A 34 -11.78 8.72 -12.38
N PRO A 35 -12.41 8.50 -13.54
CA PRO A 35 -13.62 9.20 -13.91
C PRO A 35 -14.76 9.02 -12.91
N ALA A 36 -15.66 10.00 -12.85
CA ALA A 36 -16.86 9.96 -12.03
C ALA A 36 -17.65 8.64 -12.20
N GLY A 37 -18.09 8.05 -11.09
CA GLY A 37 -18.87 6.80 -11.07
C GLY A 37 -18.15 5.56 -11.64
N SER A 38 -16.81 5.57 -11.75
CA SER A 38 -16.02 4.49 -12.36
C SER A 38 -15.00 3.89 -11.39
N SER A 39 -14.13 3.01 -11.91
CA SER A 39 -13.08 2.36 -11.13
C SER A 39 -11.87 2.03 -11.99
N ASP A 40 -10.70 1.98 -11.37
CA ASP A 40 -9.46 1.55 -12.03
C ASP A 40 -8.62 0.66 -11.10
N ASP A 41 -7.72 -0.12 -11.69
CA ASP A 41 -6.76 -0.95 -10.98
C ASP A 41 -5.41 -0.23 -10.87
N PHE A 42 -4.88 -0.21 -9.65
CA PHE A 42 -3.59 0.36 -9.30
C PHE A 42 -2.66 -0.74 -8.80
N ILE A 43 -1.36 -0.56 -9.02
CA ILE A 43 -0.29 -1.45 -8.55
C ILE A 43 -0.53 -2.86 -9.06
N GLU A 44 -0.47 -3.06 -10.37
CA GLU A 44 -0.48 -4.40 -10.95
C GLU A 44 0.92 -5.02 -10.83
N TYR A 45 1.12 -5.83 -9.81
CA TYR A 45 2.41 -6.51 -9.56
C TYR A 45 2.25 -8.03 -9.54
N THR A 46 2.99 -8.72 -10.41
CA THR A 46 3.05 -10.19 -10.42
C THR A 46 4.22 -10.65 -9.58
N VAL A 47 3.93 -11.42 -8.52
CA VAL A 47 4.93 -11.97 -7.61
C VAL A 47 5.77 -13.01 -8.35
N PRO A 48 7.11 -12.95 -8.30
CA PRO A 48 7.98 -13.95 -8.91
C PRO A 48 7.69 -15.38 -8.43
N ASP A 49 7.92 -16.37 -9.29
CA ASP A 49 7.57 -17.78 -9.05
C ASP A 49 8.33 -18.44 -7.86
N ASP A 50 9.40 -17.84 -7.37
CA ASP A 50 10.27 -18.36 -6.30
C ASP A 50 10.17 -17.55 -5.00
N THR A 51 9.16 -16.68 -4.90
CA THR A 51 9.08 -15.62 -3.89
C THR A 51 7.68 -15.55 -3.28
N ILE A 52 7.59 -15.27 -1.97
CA ILE A 52 6.37 -14.83 -1.31
C ILE A 52 6.45 -13.32 -1.09
N LEU A 53 5.40 -12.58 -1.45
CA LEU A 53 5.32 -11.15 -1.16
C LEU A 53 4.54 -10.94 0.15
N HIS A 54 5.16 -10.25 1.09
CA HIS A 54 4.55 -9.86 2.36
C HIS A 54 4.20 -8.37 2.33
N ILE A 55 2.90 -8.06 2.26
CA ILE A 55 2.43 -6.67 2.34
C ILE A 55 2.29 -6.28 3.82
N THR A 56 3.01 -5.23 4.22
CA THR A 56 3.08 -4.76 5.60
C THR A 56 2.19 -3.54 5.83
N ALA A 57 2.10 -2.64 4.86
CA ALA A 57 1.35 -1.40 4.97
C ALA A 57 0.89 -0.92 3.61
N GLY A 58 -0.07 0.00 3.62
CA GLY A 58 -0.57 0.63 2.41
C GLY A 58 -1.38 1.87 2.72
N LEU A 59 -1.47 2.76 1.75
CA LEU A 59 -2.27 3.98 1.83
C LEU A 59 -2.98 4.18 0.50
N VAL A 60 -4.28 4.41 0.57
CA VAL A 60 -5.13 4.84 -0.54
C VAL A 60 -5.66 6.22 -0.18
N SER A 61 -5.53 7.19 -1.09
CA SER A 61 -6.06 8.54 -0.87
C SER A 61 -6.71 9.11 -2.11
N CYS A 62 -7.72 9.94 -1.89
CA CYS A 62 -8.37 10.81 -2.88
C CYS A 62 -7.91 12.25 -2.66
N ASN A 63 -7.80 13.05 -3.72
CA ASN A 63 -7.50 14.47 -3.64
C ASN A 63 -8.67 15.33 -3.09
N ALA A 64 -9.87 14.76 -2.99
CA ALA A 64 -11.08 15.39 -2.48
C ALA A 64 -11.78 14.53 -1.41
N PRO A 65 -12.49 15.15 -0.44
CA PRO A 65 -13.34 14.42 0.50
C PRO A 65 -14.59 13.88 -0.22
N GLY A 66 -14.99 12.66 0.11
CA GLY A 66 -16.11 11.96 -0.53
C GLY A 66 -16.13 10.48 -0.14
N ILE A 67 -17.28 9.81 -0.19
CA ILE A 67 -17.34 8.38 0.17
C ILE A 67 -16.83 7.56 -1.02
N GLN A 68 -15.59 7.11 -0.92
CA GLN A 68 -14.92 6.28 -1.92
C GLN A 68 -14.81 4.83 -1.44
N LYS A 69 -14.36 3.94 -2.33
CA LYS A 69 -14.18 2.53 -2.00
C LYS A 69 -12.90 1.99 -2.63
N CYS A 70 -12.23 1.07 -1.94
CA CYS A 70 -11.13 0.31 -2.52
C CYS A 70 -11.21 -1.17 -2.16
N ALA A 71 -10.67 -2.02 -3.02
CA ALA A 71 -10.49 -3.43 -2.80
C ALA A 71 -9.03 -3.84 -3.05
N LEU A 72 -8.38 -4.41 -2.04
CA LEU A 72 -7.06 -5.04 -2.18
C LEU A 72 -7.26 -6.50 -2.57
N ASN A 73 -6.68 -6.90 -3.70
CA ASN A 73 -6.83 -8.23 -4.27
C ASN A 73 -5.46 -8.84 -4.52
N PHE A 74 -5.40 -10.17 -4.51
CA PHE A 74 -4.40 -10.90 -5.28
C PHE A 74 -5.08 -12.03 -6.02
N SER A 75 -4.71 -12.36 -7.26
CA SER A 75 -5.41 -13.43 -7.99
C SER A 75 -5.27 -14.78 -7.26
N PRO A 76 -6.35 -15.50 -6.90
CA PRO A 76 -7.79 -15.22 -7.12
C PRO A 76 -8.59 -14.75 -5.88
N ALA A 77 -7.92 -14.31 -4.82
CA ALA A 77 -8.52 -13.91 -3.55
C ALA A 77 -8.68 -12.38 -3.35
N LEU A 78 -9.66 -12.04 -2.52
CA LEU A 78 -9.87 -10.68 -1.99
C LEU A 78 -9.25 -10.60 -0.59
N LEU A 79 -8.35 -9.65 -0.35
CA LEU A 79 -7.76 -9.40 0.96
C LEU A 79 -8.58 -8.43 1.80
N GLY A 80 -9.14 -7.39 1.17
CA GLY A 80 -9.89 -6.38 1.88
C GLY A 80 -10.74 -5.54 0.94
N ASN A 81 -11.89 -5.09 1.43
CA ASN A 81 -12.83 -4.25 0.70
C ASN A 81 -13.45 -3.24 1.66
N VAL A 82 -13.13 -1.96 1.49
CA VAL A 82 -13.38 -0.92 2.50
C VAL A 82 -13.87 0.36 1.83
N TYR A 83 -14.79 1.06 2.51
CA TYR A 83 -15.16 2.43 2.20
C TYR A 83 -14.33 3.41 3.01
N TYR A 84 -13.98 4.54 2.41
CA TYR A 84 -13.22 5.59 3.06
C TYR A 84 -13.68 6.96 2.59
N ASP A 85 -13.31 8.00 3.32
CA ASP A 85 -13.56 9.38 2.91
C ASP A 85 -12.39 9.86 2.03
N THR A 86 -11.41 10.52 2.63
CA THR A 86 -10.25 11.04 1.88
C THR A 86 -9.08 10.06 1.87
N VAL A 87 -8.85 9.35 2.97
CA VAL A 87 -7.69 8.48 3.16
C VAL A 87 -8.08 7.18 3.85
N PHE A 88 -7.57 6.08 3.34
CA PHE A 88 -7.55 4.78 4.00
C PHE A 88 -6.11 4.34 4.21
N ALA A 89 -5.77 3.95 5.43
CA ALA A 89 -4.53 3.25 5.72
C ALA A 89 -4.85 1.77 5.92
N LEU A 90 -4.16 0.90 5.18
CA LEU A 90 -4.25 -0.54 5.37
C LEU A 90 -3.77 -0.86 6.79
N PRO A 91 -4.63 -1.46 7.64
CA PRO A 91 -4.22 -1.77 9.01
C PRO A 91 -3.14 -2.84 9.01
N LEU A 92 -2.13 -2.65 9.87
CA LEU A 92 -1.22 -3.72 10.26
C LEU A 92 -2.05 -4.83 10.90
N HIS A 93 -2.12 -6.00 10.26
CA HIS A 93 -2.93 -7.10 10.75
C HIS A 93 -2.27 -7.69 12.01
N PRO A 94 -3.01 -7.96 13.10
CA PRO A 94 -2.43 -8.45 14.35
C PRO A 94 -1.77 -9.84 14.22
N THR A 95 -2.08 -10.59 13.16
CA THR A 95 -1.42 -11.87 12.86
C THR A 95 -0.19 -11.75 11.97
N GLY A 96 0.19 -10.54 11.52
CA GLY A 96 1.37 -10.31 10.68
C GLY A 96 1.08 -9.56 9.38
N THR A 97 1.84 -9.91 8.34
CA THR A 97 1.70 -9.33 6.99
C THR A 97 0.65 -10.08 6.17
N TYR A 98 0.17 -9.46 5.10
CA TYR A 98 -0.62 -10.18 4.10
C TYR A 98 0.35 -10.91 3.16
N GLU A 99 0.25 -12.24 3.15
CA GLU A 99 1.06 -13.10 2.28
C GLU A 99 0.39 -13.25 0.92
N VAL A 100 1.13 -12.91 -0.13
CA VAL A 100 0.72 -13.08 -1.53
C VAL A 100 1.61 -14.17 -2.14
N PRO A 101 1.02 -15.30 -2.56
CA PRO A 101 1.79 -16.43 -3.08
C PRO A 101 2.52 -16.11 -4.38
N ALA A 102 3.61 -16.84 -4.63
CA ALA A 102 4.33 -16.87 -5.89
C ALA A 102 3.39 -17.00 -7.11
N GLY A 103 3.68 -16.25 -8.18
CA GLY A 103 2.90 -16.25 -9.42
C GLY A 103 1.54 -15.52 -9.32
N SER A 104 1.14 -15.05 -8.13
CA SER A 104 -0.09 -14.26 -7.97
C SER A 104 0.13 -12.83 -8.41
N THR A 105 -0.90 -12.19 -8.97
CA THR A 105 -0.90 -10.76 -9.24
C THR A 105 -1.62 -10.04 -8.12
N VAL A 106 -0.93 -9.16 -7.38
CA VAL A 106 -1.54 -8.21 -6.45
C VAL A 106 -2.00 -6.98 -7.23
N TYR A 107 -3.15 -6.42 -6.84
CA TYR A 107 -3.65 -5.14 -7.34
C TYR A 107 -4.64 -4.50 -6.35
N VAL A 108 -4.75 -3.18 -6.42
CA VAL A 108 -5.72 -2.39 -5.65
C VAL A 108 -6.72 -1.79 -6.62
N ARG A 109 -7.97 -2.25 -6.57
CA ARG A 109 -9.05 -1.61 -7.31
C ARG A 109 -9.59 -0.44 -6.52
N VAL A 110 -9.57 0.75 -7.09
CA VAL A 110 -10.14 1.96 -6.49
C VAL A 110 -11.40 2.35 -7.26
N TYR A 111 -12.44 2.70 -6.54
CA TYR A 111 -13.74 3.10 -7.09
C TYR A 111 -13.97 4.57 -6.76
N ASN A 112 -14.15 5.39 -7.79
CA ASN A 112 -14.64 6.76 -7.65
C ASN A 112 -16.17 6.74 -7.66
N LEU A 113 -16.77 6.85 -6.49
CA LEU A 113 -18.22 6.85 -6.31
C LEU A 113 -18.84 8.25 -6.36
N ASP A 114 -18.02 9.26 -6.65
CA ASP A 114 -18.44 10.65 -6.75
C ASP A 114 -18.99 10.98 -8.15
N ASP A 115 -19.53 12.18 -8.30
CA ASP A 115 -20.03 12.72 -9.57
C ASP A 115 -19.00 13.57 -10.34
N GLU A 116 -17.80 13.75 -9.79
CA GLU A 116 -16.66 14.41 -10.41
C GLU A 116 -15.47 13.45 -10.59
N ASP A 117 -14.61 13.75 -11.57
CA ASP A 117 -13.34 13.04 -11.78
C ASP A 117 -12.34 13.42 -10.68
N HIS A 118 -11.73 12.41 -10.05
CA HIS A 118 -10.80 12.63 -8.93
C HIS A 118 -9.45 11.95 -9.15
N GLU A 119 -8.41 12.54 -8.56
CA GLU A 119 -7.07 11.96 -8.53
C GLU A 119 -6.91 11.10 -7.28
N PHE A 120 -6.42 9.89 -7.49
CA PHE A 120 -6.15 8.92 -6.45
C PHE A 120 -4.66 8.62 -6.39
N THR A 121 -4.18 8.35 -5.18
CA THR A 121 -2.83 7.82 -4.93
C THR A 121 -2.96 6.54 -4.16
N VAL A 122 -2.29 5.49 -4.65
CA VAL A 122 -2.19 4.21 -3.97
C VAL A 122 -0.73 3.93 -3.72
N SER A 123 -0.39 3.53 -2.50
CA SER A 123 0.92 3.01 -2.16
C SER A 123 0.80 1.73 -1.35
N LEU A 124 1.67 0.77 -1.66
CA LEU A 124 1.83 -0.46 -0.89
C LEU A 124 3.30 -0.62 -0.52
N VAL A 125 3.54 -1.13 0.69
CA VAL A 125 4.87 -1.40 1.22
C VAL A 125 4.90 -2.83 1.73
N GLY A 126 6.03 -3.49 1.53
CA GLY A 126 6.21 -4.87 1.91
C GLY A 126 7.65 -5.34 1.77
N PHE A 127 7.80 -6.65 1.71
CA PHE A 127 9.05 -7.29 1.33
C PHE A 127 8.77 -8.61 0.62
N GLU A 128 9.68 -8.97 -0.26
CA GLU A 128 9.76 -10.26 -0.90
C GLU A 128 10.62 -11.20 -0.07
N GLU A 129 10.19 -12.43 0.13
CA GLU A 129 10.96 -13.49 0.78
C GLU A 129 11.18 -14.66 -0.18
N ARG A 130 12.46 -14.99 -0.43
CA ARG A 130 12.85 -16.12 -1.29
C ARG A 130 13.09 -17.38 -0.48
N GLY A 131 12.43 -18.46 -0.90
CA GLY A 131 12.69 -19.82 -0.42
C GLY A 131 12.09 -20.13 0.95
N LEU A 132 11.14 -21.07 0.96
CA LEU A 132 10.91 -21.98 2.08
C LEU A 132 11.48 -23.36 1.71
#